data_AF-M4I1U0-F1
#
_entry.id   AF-M4I1U0-F1
#
_cell.length_a   1.000
_cell.length_b   1.000
_cell.length_c   1.000
_cell.angle_alpha   90.00
_cell.angle_beta   90.00
_cell.angle_gamma   90.00
#
_symmetry.space_group_name_H-M   'P 1'
#
loop_
_entity.id
_entity.type
_entity.pdbx_description
1 polymer ?
#
loop_
_entity_poly.entity_id
_entity_poly.type
_entity_poly.pdbx_seq_one_letter_code
_entity_poly.pdbx_strand_id
1 'polypeptide(L)'
;ACIGGGSNAIGIFSSFIKHNNVQLIGVEPAGLGLSTKKHGAPIHEGKIGIYFGMKSYLMQNEDAQIMKSWSISAGLDFPSVGP
;
A
#
# COMPACT_ATOMS: atom_id res chain seq x y z
N ALA A 1 -9.56 4.85 -5.60
CA ALA A 1 -9.02 3.67 -6.31
C ALA A 1 -8.37 2.73 -5.30
N CYS A 2 -8.38 1.41 -5.54
CA CYS A 2 -7.76 0.45 -4.62
C CYS A 2 -6.23 0.43 -4.81
N ILE A 3 -5.50 0.24 -3.71
CA ILE A 3 -4.03 0.25 -3.68
C ILE A 3 -3.55 -1.11 -3.18
N GLY A 4 -3.07 -1.93 -4.11
CA GLY A 4 -2.08 -2.97 -3.85
C GLY A 4 -0.71 -2.42 -4.25
N GLY A 5 -0.20 -2.82 -5.42
CA GLY A 5 0.99 -2.17 -6.00
C GLY A 5 0.78 -0.72 -6.46
N GLY A 6 -0.47 -0.30 -6.72
CA GLY A 6 -0.84 1.10 -7.02
C GLY A 6 -1.08 1.44 -8.50
N SER A 7 -0.91 0.51 -9.44
CA SER A 7 -0.99 0.78 -10.89
C SER A 7 -2.32 1.38 -11.36
N ASN A 8 -3.46 0.80 -10.95
CA ASN A 8 -4.78 1.34 -11.32
C ASN A 8 -5.02 2.73 -10.69
N ALA A 9 -4.53 2.93 -9.46
CA ALA A 9 -4.71 4.17 -8.71
C ALA A 9 -3.91 5.31 -9.34
N ILE A 10 -2.62 5.12 -9.60
CA ILE A 10 -1.82 6.16 -10.24
C ILE A 10 -2.27 6.43 -11.68
N GLY A 11 -2.74 5.39 -12.39
CA GLY A 11 -3.30 5.54 -13.73
C GLY A 11 -4.44 6.55 -13.77
N ILE A 12 -5.45 6.39 -12.88
CA ILE A 12 -6.56 7.34 -12.82
C ILE A 12 -6.17 8.68 -12.18
N PHE A 13 -5.30 8.68 -11.16
CA PHE A 13 -4.92 9.90 -10.44
C PHE A 13 -4.06 10.85 -11.26
N SER A 14 -3.24 10.34 -12.19
CA SER A 14 -2.26 11.13 -12.96
C SER A 14 -2.87 12.37 -13.63
N SER A 15 -4.07 12.24 -14.22
CA SER A 15 -4.80 13.35 -14.86
C SER A 15 -5.31 14.41 -13.90
N PHE A 16 -5.43 14.09 -12.60
CA PHE A 16 -6.01 14.95 -11.59
C PHE A 16 -5.00 15.51 -10.57
N ILE A 17 -3.73 15.09 -10.61
CA ILE A 17 -2.69 15.51 -9.65
C ILE A 17 -2.55 17.04 -9.54
N LYS A 18 -2.75 17.78 -10.64
CA LYS A 18 -2.64 19.25 -10.67
C LYS A 18 -3.96 19.97 -10.32
N HIS A 19 -5.04 19.23 -10.10
CA HIS A 19 -6.37 19.77 -9.83
C HIS A 19 -6.67 19.73 -8.33
N ASN A 20 -6.21 20.74 -7.60
CA ASN A 20 -6.29 20.78 -6.12
C ASN A 20 -7.73 20.73 -5.56
N ASN A 21 -8.74 20.99 -6.38
CA ASN A 21 -10.16 20.87 -6.03
C ASN A 21 -10.68 19.43 -6.13
N VAL A 22 -9.87 18.48 -6.64
CA VAL A 22 -10.22 17.06 -6.78
C VAL A 22 -9.53 16.27 -5.68
N GLN A 23 -10.32 15.58 -4.85
CA GLN A 23 -9.78 14.68 -3.84
C GLN A 23 -9.36 13.35 -4.46
N LEU A 24 -8.13 12.94 -4.18
CA LEU A 24 -7.57 11.65 -4.63
C LEU A 24 -7.57 10.68 -3.45
N ILE A 25 -8.46 9.70 -3.47
CA ILE A 25 -8.63 8.74 -2.37
C ILE A 25 -8.14 7.36 -2.79
N GLY A 26 -7.02 6.95 -2.20
CA GLY A 26 -6.47 5.60 -2.25
C GLY A 26 -6.98 4.74 -1.11
N VAL A 27 -7.27 3.47 -1.37
CA VAL A 27 -7.77 2.54 -0.34
C VAL A 27 -6.94 1.26 -0.33
N GLU A 28 -6.24 1.01 0.77
CA GLU A 28 -5.48 -0.22 1.03
C GLU A 28 -6.37 -1.32 1.66
N PRO A 29 -6.06 -2.61 1.48
CA PRO A 29 -6.80 -3.68 2.14
C PRO A 29 -6.51 -3.75 3.64
N ALA A 30 -7.52 -3.48 4.47
CA ALA A 30 -7.45 -3.65 5.92
C ALA A 30 -7.51 -5.13 6.38
N GLY A 31 -7.73 -6.06 5.46
CA GLY A 31 -7.70 -7.49 5.74
C GLY A 31 -8.71 -7.93 6.81
N LEU A 32 -8.25 -8.65 7.84
CA LEU A 32 -9.06 -9.03 9.00
C LEU A 32 -9.16 -7.92 10.06
N GLY A 33 -8.70 -6.72 9.74
CA GLY A 33 -8.63 -5.55 10.61
C GLY A 33 -7.18 -5.14 10.86
N LEU A 34 -6.93 -3.82 10.88
CA LEU A 34 -5.60 -3.25 11.09
C LEU A 34 -4.97 -3.71 12.42
N SER A 35 -5.77 -3.85 13.48
CA SER A 35 -5.32 -4.36 14.78
C SER A 35 -4.81 -5.82 14.77
N THR A 36 -5.05 -6.59 13.71
CA THR A 36 -4.77 -8.03 13.66
C THR A 36 -3.43 -8.39 13.01
N LYS A 37 -2.67 -7.41 12.49
CA LYS A 37 -1.49 -7.59 11.62
C LYS A 37 -1.75 -8.38 10.32
N LYS A 38 -2.99 -8.78 10.06
CA LYS A 38 -3.42 -9.50 8.85
C LYS A 38 -4.12 -8.53 7.92
N HIS A 39 -3.33 -7.66 7.30
CA HIS A 39 -3.75 -6.65 6.32
C HIS A 39 -2.62 -6.44 5.29
N GLY A 40 -2.89 -5.67 4.24
CA GLY A 40 -1.91 -5.26 3.23
C GLY A 40 -1.90 -3.73 3.13
N ALA A 41 -1.67 -3.05 4.25
CA ALA A 41 -1.76 -1.59 4.36
C ALA A 41 -0.40 -0.95 4.71
N PRO A 42 0.60 -1.04 3.82
CA PRO A 42 1.94 -0.52 4.06
C PRO A 42 1.99 1.00 4.22
N ILE A 43 1.11 1.79 3.59
CA ILE A 43 1.07 3.26 3.78
C ILE A 43 0.56 3.58 5.20
N HIS A 44 -0.47 2.87 5.66
CA HIS A 44 -1.05 3.13 6.99
C HIS A 44 -0.19 2.62 8.15
N GLU A 45 0.32 1.38 8.09
CA GLU A 45 1.02 0.72 9.22
C GLU A 45 2.46 0.30 8.93
N GLY A 46 2.95 0.52 7.71
CA GLY A 46 4.32 0.19 7.33
C GLY A 46 5.35 1.25 7.74
N LYS A 47 6.59 0.98 7.36
CA LYS A 47 7.72 1.91 7.50
C LYS A 47 8.45 2.01 6.16
N ILE A 48 9.13 3.13 5.93
CA ILE A 48 9.99 3.28 4.75
C ILE A 48 11.14 2.27 4.85
N GLY A 49 11.41 1.58 3.75
CA GLY A 49 12.57 0.70 3.62
C GLY A 49 12.89 0.41 2.17
N ILE A 50 13.83 -0.49 1.92
CA ILE A 50 14.26 -0.88 0.58
C ILE A 50 13.89 -2.35 0.36
N TYR A 51 12.99 -2.58 -0.59
CA TYR A 51 12.52 -3.90 -0.98
C TYR A 51 12.10 -3.86 -2.44
N PHE A 52 12.22 -4.98 -3.17
CA PHE A 52 11.79 -5.09 -4.56
C PHE A 52 12.38 -4.01 -5.50
N GLY A 53 13.64 -3.63 -5.26
CA GLY A 53 14.37 -2.65 -6.09
C GLY A 53 13.98 -1.18 -5.89
N MET A 54 13.13 -0.87 -4.89
CA MET A 54 12.65 0.49 -4.64
C MET A 54 12.75 0.87 -3.16
N LYS A 55 12.83 2.18 -2.89
CA LYS A 55 12.60 2.75 -1.56
C LYS A 55 11.15 3.20 -1.48
N SER A 56 10.35 2.55 -0.64
CA SER A 56 8.92 2.85 -0.48
C SER A 56 8.45 2.45 0.92
N TYR A 57 7.17 2.67 1.22
CA TYR A 57 6.50 2.09 2.38
C TYR A 57 6.39 0.57 2.24
N LEU A 58 6.73 -0.16 3.30
CA LEU A 58 6.50 -1.60 3.37
C LEU A 58 6.22 -2.08 4.80
N MET A 59 5.51 -3.19 4.91
CA MET A 59 5.26 -3.89 6.16
C MET A 59 6.52 -4.66 6.56
N GLN A 60 7.13 -4.29 7.68
CA GLN A 60 8.36 -4.89 8.19
C GLN A 60 8.37 -4.94 9.72
N ASN A 61 9.06 -5.93 10.29
CA ASN A 61 9.21 -6.06 11.74
C ASN A 61 10.33 -5.14 12.28
N GLU A 62 10.63 -5.25 13.57
CA GLU A 62 11.66 -4.42 14.24
C GLU A 62 13.08 -4.67 13.69
N ASP A 63 13.34 -5.88 13.20
CA ASP A 63 14.60 -6.29 12.57
C ASP A 63 14.64 -6.02 11.06
N ALA A 64 13.71 -5.19 10.56
CA ALA A 64 13.53 -4.84 9.15
C ALA A 64 13.26 -6.04 8.20
N GLN A 65 12.81 -7.17 8.75
CA GLN A 65 12.38 -8.31 7.94
C GLN A 65 11.01 -8.03 7.33
N ILE A 66 10.84 -8.41 6.06
CA ILE A 66 9.58 -8.24 5.32
C ILE A 66 8.48 -9.07 6.00
N MET A 67 7.40 -8.41 6.38
CA MET A 67 6.21 -9.08 6.90
C MET A 67 5.32 -9.56 5.75
N LYS A 68 4.60 -10.66 5.99
CA LYS A 68 3.55 -11.11 5.06
C LYS A 68 2.35 -10.17 5.18
N SER A 69 1.89 -9.68 4.05
CA SER A 69 0.57 -9.04 3.94
C SER A 69 -0.55 -10.09 4.01
N TRP A 70 -1.78 -9.62 4.16
CA TRP A 70 -2.97 -10.44 4.01
C TRP A 70 -4.11 -9.64 3.39
N SER A 71 -4.78 -10.23 2.41
CA SER A 71 -6.05 -9.74 1.88
C SER A 71 -6.87 -10.90 1.34
N ILE A 72 -8.20 -10.84 1.45
CA ILE A 72 -9.07 -11.77 0.73
C ILE A 72 -8.93 -11.62 -0.79
N SER A 73 -8.56 -10.42 -1.25
CA SER A 73 -8.31 -10.13 -2.66
C SER A 73 -6.83 -10.28 -3.00
N ALA A 74 -6.50 -11.30 -3.79
CA ALA A 74 -5.13 -11.58 -4.21
C ALA A 74 -4.44 -10.38 -4.89
N GLY A 75 -5.18 -9.57 -5.64
CA GLY A 75 -4.62 -8.39 -6.31
C GLY A 75 -4.16 -7.25 -5.38
N LEU A 76 -4.52 -7.32 -4.10
CA LEU A 76 -4.14 -6.34 -3.08
C LEU A 76 -3.19 -6.92 -2.02
N ASP A 77 -2.89 -8.22 -2.07
CA ASP A 77 -2.04 -8.91 -1.10
C ASP A 77 -0.55 -8.70 -1.43
N PHE A 78 -0.06 -7.48 -1.18
CA PHE A 78 1.34 -7.10 -1.38
C PHE A 78 1.84 -6.28 -0.18
N PRO A 79 3.02 -6.59 0.40
CA PRO A 79 3.48 -5.96 1.64
C PRO A 79 4.15 -4.60 1.42
N SER A 80 4.05 -4.01 0.23
CA SER A 80 4.62 -2.71 -0.12
C SER A 80 3.73 -2.02 -1.14
N VAL A 81 4.15 -0.87 -1.65
CA VAL A 81 3.39 -0.05 -2.60
C VAL A 81 4.36 0.69 -3.52
N GLY A 82 3.92 1.06 -4.72
CA GLY A 82 4.70 1.96 -5.59
C GLY A 82 5.11 3.26 -4.87
N PRO A 83 6.31 3.80 -5.15
CA PRO A 83 6.83 5.00 -4.51
C PRO A 83 6.13 6.29 -4.95
#